data_AF-A0A5J4DQT1-F1
#
_entry.id   AF-A0A5J4DQT1-F1
#
_cell.length_a   1.000
_cell.length_b   1.000
_cell.length_c   1.000
_cell.angle_alpha   90.00
_cell.angle_beta   90.00
_cell.angle_gamma   90.00
#
_symmetry.space_group_name_H-M   'P 1'
#
loop_
_entity.id
_entity.type
_entity.pdbx_description
1 polymer ?
#
loop_
_entity_poly.entity_id
_entity_poly.type
_entity_poly.pdbx_seq_one_letter_code
_entity_poly.pdbx_strand_id
1 'polypeptide(L)'
;MQKIDDIHGTEIRLYSNEMKLAGTADCIAKYDGELSIIDYKTKRSNQQEEWMTEHFIQATAYSEMFAELTGIDVNQIVILVSSEKNTRMEFIKKAEDYRGLLTQRLNQFYEILP
;
A
#
# COMPACT_ATOMS: atom_id res chain seq x y z
N MET A 1 8.15 18.13 -13.63
CA MET A 1 6.83 18.05 -13.00
C MET A 1 6.95 17.17 -11.78
N GLN A 2 6.35 17.55 -10.65
CA GLN A 2 6.41 16.79 -9.41
C GLN A 2 5.39 15.66 -9.48
N LYS A 3 5.81 14.40 -9.29
CA LYS A 3 4.90 13.24 -9.36
C LYS A 3 4.02 13.09 -8.13
N ILE A 4 4.45 13.63 -6.99
CA ILE A 4 3.69 13.60 -5.73
C ILE A 4 3.22 15.01 -5.40
N ASP A 5 1.93 15.16 -5.18
CA ASP A 5 1.28 16.39 -4.71
C ASP A 5 0.12 16.06 -3.75
N ASP A 6 -0.54 17.10 -3.22
CA ASP A 6 -1.73 16.98 -2.36
C ASP A 6 -1.61 15.92 -1.24
N ILE A 7 -0.62 16.12 -0.37
CA ILE A 7 -0.30 15.18 0.70
C ILE A 7 -1.40 15.22 1.77
N HIS A 8 -2.11 14.12 1.93
CA HIS A 8 -3.11 13.92 2.99
C HIS A 8 -2.41 13.59 4.32
N GLY A 9 -1.27 12.91 4.25
CA GLY A 9 -0.32 12.82 5.36
C GLY A 9 0.73 11.72 5.18
N THR A 10 1.63 11.64 6.15
CA THR A 10 2.76 10.70 6.19
C THR A 10 2.82 10.02 7.55
N GLU A 11 3.26 8.77 7.61
CA GLU A 11 3.29 7.95 8.84
C GLU A 11 1.92 7.92 9.53
N ILE A 12 0.85 7.76 8.74
CA ILE A 12 -0.53 7.82 9.23
C ILE A 12 -0.88 6.47 9.85
N ARG A 13 -1.32 6.50 11.12
CA ARG A 13 -1.90 5.33 11.79
C ARG A 13 -3.30 5.06 11.27
N LEU A 14 -3.52 3.86 10.79
CA LEU A 14 -4.79 3.37 10.25
C LEU A 14 -5.21 2.09 10.97
N TYR A 15 -6.50 1.85 10.99
CA TYR A 15 -7.07 0.59 11.48
C TYR A 15 -8.36 0.30 10.74
N SER A 16 -8.74 -0.98 10.74
CA SER A 16 -10.01 -1.48 10.24
C SER A 16 -10.65 -2.35 11.30
N ASN A 17 -11.90 -2.04 11.64
CA ASN A 17 -12.70 -2.88 12.54
C ASN A 17 -13.15 -4.15 11.82
N GLU A 18 -13.46 -4.05 10.52
CA GLU A 18 -13.88 -5.19 9.71
C GLU A 18 -12.75 -6.22 9.57
N MET A 19 -11.57 -5.77 9.15
CA MET A 19 -10.40 -6.64 9.02
C MET A 19 -9.74 -6.97 10.37
N LYS A 20 -10.15 -6.29 11.46
CA LYS A 20 -9.52 -6.35 12.80
C LYS A 20 -7.99 -6.16 12.77
N LEU A 21 -7.53 -5.32 11.86
CA LEU A 21 -6.12 -5.07 11.57
C LEU A 21 -5.81 -3.59 11.76
N ALA A 22 -4.60 -3.28 12.21
CA ALA A 22 -4.09 -1.91 12.30
C ALA A 22 -2.67 -1.82 11.76
N GLY A 23 -2.27 -0.64 11.31
CA GLY A 23 -0.90 -0.39 10.85
C GLY A 23 -0.64 1.09 10.60
N THR A 24 0.53 1.38 10.02
CA THR A 24 0.95 2.74 9.69
C THR A 24 1.29 2.81 8.21
N ALA A 25 0.63 3.69 7.46
CA ALA A 25 0.93 3.94 6.06
C ALA A 25 2.05 5.00 5.95
N ASP A 26 3.04 4.75 5.09
CA ASP A 26 4.16 5.68 4.90
C ASP A 26 3.69 7.03 4.38
N CYS A 27 2.83 7.04 3.35
CA CYS A 27 2.33 8.26 2.73
C CYS A 27 0.98 8.03 2.04
N ILE A 28 0.08 9.00 2.17
CA ILE A 28 -1.17 9.09 1.41
C ILE A 28 -1.19 10.45 0.73
N ALA A 29 -1.15 10.45 -0.60
CA ALA A 29 -1.01 11.64 -1.42
C ALA A 29 -1.48 11.35 -2.84
N LYS A 30 -1.58 12.38 -3.69
CA LYS A 30 -1.74 12.17 -5.12
C LYS A 30 -0.40 11.76 -5.74
N TYR A 31 -0.42 10.66 -6.50
CA TYR A 31 0.70 10.20 -7.33
C TYR A 31 0.28 10.26 -8.79
N ASP A 32 1.02 11.00 -9.62
CA ASP A 32 0.68 11.28 -11.02
C ASP A 32 -0.79 11.74 -11.20
N GLY A 33 -1.30 12.51 -10.22
CA GLY A 33 -2.65 13.10 -10.20
C GLY A 33 -3.75 12.25 -9.55
N GLU A 34 -3.48 11.00 -9.16
CA GLU A 34 -4.46 10.11 -8.52
C GLU A 34 -4.17 9.89 -7.04
N LEU A 35 -5.19 10.00 -6.19
CA LEU A 35 -5.05 9.73 -4.75
C LEU A 35 -4.60 8.28 -4.54
N SER A 36 -3.50 8.12 -3.80
CA SER A 36 -2.75 6.88 -3.73
C SER A 36 -2.28 6.57 -2.31
N ILE A 37 -2.24 5.29 -1.98
CA ILE A 37 -1.39 4.77 -0.91
C ILE A 37 0.02 4.59 -1.48
N ILE A 38 1.00 5.27 -0.90
CA ILE A 38 2.40 5.23 -1.36
C ILE A 38 3.25 4.58 -0.28
N ASP A 39 3.98 3.53 -0.63
CA ASP A 39 4.87 2.77 0.25
C ASP A 39 6.31 2.80 -0.28
N TYR A 40 7.26 3.19 0.57
CA TYR A 40 8.66 3.34 0.20
C TYR A 40 9.46 2.11 0.60
N LYS A 41 10.27 1.59 -0.33
CA LYS A 41 11.13 0.45 -0.08
C LYS A 41 12.56 0.72 -0.53
N THR A 42 13.51 0.22 0.25
CA THR A 42 14.93 0.21 -0.09
C THR A 42 15.38 -1.23 -0.28
N LYS A 43 15.94 -1.54 -1.46
CA LYS A 43 16.37 -2.91 -1.81
C LYS A 43 17.77 -2.89 -2.43
N ARG A 44 18.55 -3.94 -2.20
CA ARG A 44 19.94 -4.08 -2.72
C ARG A 44 20.01 -4.51 -4.18
N SER A 45 18.96 -5.15 -4.68
CA SER A 45 18.87 -5.68 -6.04
C SER A 45 17.62 -5.18 -6.75
N ASN A 46 17.62 -5.25 -8.09
CA ASN A 46 16.41 -5.05 -8.88
C ASN A 46 15.33 -6.04 -8.41
N GLN A 47 14.10 -5.56 -8.32
CA GLN A 47 12.96 -6.35 -7.87
C GLN A 47 12.10 -6.71 -9.07
N GLN A 48 11.65 -7.96 -9.10
CA GLN A 48 10.58 -8.39 -10.00
C GLN A 48 9.24 -8.14 -9.35
N GLU A 49 8.22 -7.85 -10.16
CA GLU A 49 6.87 -7.55 -9.68
C GLU A 49 6.29 -8.66 -8.81
N GLU A 50 6.54 -9.93 -9.17
CA GLU A 50 6.10 -11.11 -8.44
C GLU A 50 6.59 -11.11 -6.98
N TRP A 51 7.79 -10.58 -6.74
CA TRP A 51 8.39 -10.48 -5.39
C TRP A 51 7.81 -9.34 -4.57
N MET A 52 7.06 -8.43 -5.20
CA MET A 52 6.45 -7.27 -4.57
C MET A 52 5.00 -7.52 -4.15
N THR A 53 4.46 -8.72 -4.40
CA THR A 53 3.07 -9.10 -4.11
C THR A 53 2.64 -8.78 -2.68
N GLU A 54 3.46 -9.10 -1.68
CA GLU A 54 3.13 -8.82 -0.27
C GLU A 54 3.07 -7.31 0.03
N HIS A 55 3.85 -6.49 -0.68
CA HIS A 55 3.78 -5.03 -0.56
C HIS A 55 2.51 -4.47 -1.22
N PHE A 56 2.05 -5.07 -2.31
CA PHE A 56 0.76 -4.71 -2.91
C PHE A 56 -0.41 -5.07 -2.00
N ILE A 57 -0.37 -6.24 -1.35
CA ILE A 57 -1.37 -6.64 -0.35
C ILE A 57 -1.37 -5.66 0.84
N GLN A 58 -0.19 -5.29 1.34
CA GLN A 58 -0.06 -4.31 2.42
C GLN A 58 -0.65 -2.94 2.05
N ALA A 59 -0.30 -2.39 0.90
CA ALA A 59 -0.83 -1.11 0.44
C ALA A 59 -2.35 -1.17 0.21
N THR A 60 -2.87 -2.31 -0.27
CA THR A 60 -4.30 -2.56 -0.39
C THR A 60 -4.99 -2.54 0.98
N ALA A 61 -4.40 -3.15 2.00
CA ALA A 61 -4.95 -3.10 3.36
C ALA A 61 -5.04 -1.66 3.88
N TYR A 62 -4.03 -0.81 3.62
CA TYR A 62 -4.10 0.60 3.99
C TYR A 62 -5.14 1.39 3.20
N SER A 63 -5.37 1.06 1.93
CA SER A 63 -6.48 1.62 1.15
C SER A 63 -7.83 1.32 1.82
N GLU A 64 -8.09 0.05 2.15
CA GLU A 64 -9.33 -0.36 2.81
C GLU A 64 -9.50 0.32 4.19
N MET A 65 -8.44 0.37 5.01
CA MET A 65 -8.50 1.06 6.30
C MET A 65 -8.76 2.56 6.15
N PHE A 66 -8.12 3.22 5.18
CA PHE A 66 -8.33 4.65 4.96
C PHE A 66 -9.75 4.93 4.50
N ALA A 67 -10.29 4.11 3.60
CA ALA A 67 -11.69 4.19 3.18
C ALA A 67 -12.65 3.98 4.35
N GLU A 68 -12.42 2.97 5.21
CA GLU A 68 -13.24 2.73 6.40
C GLU A 68 -13.24 3.94 7.37
N LEU A 69 -12.08 4.55 7.60
CA LEU A 69 -11.95 5.65 8.58
C LEU A 69 -12.43 7.01 8.07
N THR A 70 -12.34 7.25 6.76
CA THR A 70 -12.57 8.58 6.17
C THR A 70 -13.77 8.66 5.23
N GLY A 71 -14.25 7.51 4.73
CA GLY A 71 -15.23 7.44 3.65
C GLY A 71 -14.67 7.82 2.27
N ILE A 72 -13.34 7.95 2.13
CA ILE A 72 -12.67 8.31 0.87
C ILE A 72 -11.98 7.08 0.29
N ASP A 73 -12.41 6.66 -0.89
CA ASP A 73 -11.81 5.51 -1.59
C ASP A 73 -10.46 5.87 -2.22
N VAL A 74 -9.48 4.96 -2.08
CA VAL A 74 -8.12 5.11 -2.62
C VAL A 74 -7.81 3.92 -3.54
N ASN A 75 -8.15 4.04 -4.82
CA ASN A 75 -8.03 2.89 -5.74
C ASN A 75 -6.60 2.63 -6.23
N GLN A 76 -5.71 3.63 -6.18
CA GLN A 76 -4.32 3.50 -6.62
C GLN A 76 -3.39 3.14 -5.46
N ILE A 77 -2.55 2.13 -5.66
CA ILE A 77 -1.45 1.78 -4.75
C ILE A 77 -0.12 1.93 -5.50
N VAL A 78 0.87 2.53 -4.84
CA VAL A 78 2.16 2.84 -5.45
C VAL A 78 3.28 2.35 -4.55
N ILE A 79 4.12 1.45 -5.06
CA ILE A 79 5.33 1.02 -4.37
C ILE A 79 6.54 1.66 -5.04
N LEU A 80 7.26 2.48 -4.27
CA LEU A 80 8.44 3.19 -4.74
C LEU A 80 9.69 2.52 -4.19
N VAL A 81 10.43 1.84 -5.06
CA VAL A 81 11.64 1.12 -4.69
C VAL A 81 12.87 1.93 -5.09
N SER A 82 13.72 2.22 -4.10
CA SER A 82 15.06 2.78 -4.31
C SER A 82 16.13 1.70 -4.11
N SER A 83 17.22 1.79 -4.88
CA SER A 83 18.40 0.95 -4.70
C SER A 83 19.66 1.75 -4.42
N GLU A 84 20.65 1.10 -3.79
CA GLU A 84 21.99 1.67 -3.52
C GLU A 84 22.72 2.09 -4.82
N LYS A 85 22.33 1.54 -5.97
CA LYS A 85 22.88 1.89 -7.29
C LYS A 85 22.16 3.09 -7.94
N ASN A 86 21.41 3.86 -7.16
CA ASN A 86 20.58 4.99 -7.62
C ASN A 86 19.52 4.60 -8.68
N THR A 87 19.15 3.32 -8.79
CA THR A 87 18.00 2.93 -9.62
C THR A 87 16.70 3.15 -8.85
N ARG A 88 15.69 3.69 -9.53
CA ARG A 88 14.32 3.82 -9.01
C ARG A 88 13.40 2.92 -9.82
N MET A 89 12.57 2.15 -9.13
CA MET A 89 11.50 1.37 -9.72
C MET A 89 10.19 1.81 -9.10
N GLU A 90 9.18 2.00 -9.94
CA GLU A 90 7.83 2.34 -9.52
C GLU A 90 6.88 1.21 -9.95
N PHE A 91 6.04 0.77 -9.02
CA PHE A 91 4.97 -0.18 -9.28
C PHE A 91 3.66 0.50 -8.95
N ILE A 92 2.89 0.85 -9.99
CA ILE A 92 1.57 1.47 -9.87
C ILE A 92 0.54 0.39 -10.17
N LYS A 93 -0.36 0.13 -9.21
CA LYS A 93 -1.37 -0.93 -9.30
C LYS A 93 -2.72 -0.44 -8.77
N LYS A 94 -3.76 -1.25 -8.98
CA LYS A 94 -5.08 -1.02 -8.40
C LYS A 94 -5.24 -1.86 -7.13
N ALA A 95 -5.78 -1.26 -6.07
CA ALA A 95 -6.07 -1.94 -4.82
C ALA A 95 -7.00 -3.16 -5.02
N GLU A 96 -8.01 -3.00 -5.89
CA GLU A 96 -8.97 -4.06 -6.25
C GLU A 96 -8.29 -5.37 -6.65
N ASP A 97 -7.22 -5.30 -7.44
CA ASP A 97 -6.53 -6.47 -7.99
C ASP A 97 -5.95 -7.40 -6.89
N TYR A 98 -5.75 -6.85 -5.68
CA TYR A 98 -5.14 -7.56 -4.54
C TYR A 98 -6.11 -7.78 -3.37
N ARG A 99 -7.36 -7.31 -3.45
CA ARG A 99 -8.38 -7.54 -2.39
C ARG A 99 -8.59 -9.03 -2.13
N GLY A 100 -8.67 -9.85 -3.18
CA GLY A 100 -8.80 -11.31 -3.04
C GLY A 100 -7.63 -11.95 -2.28
N LEU A 101 -6.40 -11.50 -2.56
CA LEU A 101 -5.20 -11.98 -1.87
C LEU A 101 -5.13 -11.47 -0.42
N LEU A 102 -5.55 -10.23 -0.17
CA LEU A 102 -5.68 -9.67 1.18
C LEU A 102 -6.64 -10.52 2.02
N THR A 103 -7.83 -10.85 1.50
CA THR A 103 -8.79 -11.70 2.19
C THR A 103 -8.21 -13.08 2.51
N GLN A 104 -7.50 -13.70 1.56
CA GLN A 104 -6.82 -14.97 1.81
C GLN A 104 -5.78 -14.87 2.93
N ARG A 105 -4.98 -13.79 2.95
CA ARG A 105 -3.96 -13.55 3.99
C ARG A 105 -4.59 -13.31 5.35
N LEU A 106 -5.67 -12.54 5.43
CA LEU A 106 -6.41 -12.31 6.67
C LEU A 106 -6.99 -13.63 7.22
N ASN A 107 -7.61 -14.45 6.37
CA ASN A 107 -8.15 -15.75 6.78
C ASN A 107 -7.04 -16.66 7.31
N GLN A 108 -5.91 -16.74 6.62
CA GLN A 108 -4.74 -17.51 7.09
C GLN A 108 -4.25 -17.01 8.45
N PHE A 109 -4.19 -15.70 8.66
CA PHE A 109 -3.77 -15.12 9.93
C PHE A 109 -4.74 -15.48 11.07
N TYR A 110 -6.05 -15.36 10.84
CA TYR A 110 -7.07 -15.63 11.84
C TYR A 110 -7.28 -17.12 12.12
N GLU A 111 -7.06 -18.01 11.15
CA GLU A 111 -7.08 -19.47 11.36
C GLU A 111 -5.94 -19.94 12.26
N ILE A 112 -4.84 -19.19 12.34
CA ILE A 112 -3.67 -19.50 13.17
C ILE A 112 -3.81 -18.93 14.61
N LEU A 113 -4.80 -18.07 14.87
CA LEU A 113 -5.04 -17.57 16.23
C LEU A 113 -5.71 -18.67 17.09
N PRO A 114 -5.11 -19.04 18.24
CA PRO A 114 -5.61 -20.09 19.13
C PRO A 114 -6.91 -19.73 19.86
#